data_AF-A0A931YI76-F1
#
_entry.id   AF-A0A931YI76-F1
#
_cell.length_a   1.000
_cell.length_b   1.000
_cell.length_c   1.000
_cell.angle_alpha   90.00
_cell.angle_beta   90.00
_cell.angle_gamma   90.00
#
_symmetry.space_group_name_H-M   'P 1'
#
loop_
_entity.id
_entity.type
_entity.pdbx_description
1 polymer ?
#
loop_
_entity_poly.entity_id
_entity_poly.type
_entity_poly.pdbx_seq_one_letter_code
_entity_poly.pdbx_strand_id
1 'polypeptide(L)'
;MTPAPPRGLVLFGVMLGLFLGAMESTAVATAMPTVIAGLGGLAIYSWVFSAYILAATISMPLWGKCADLYGRRAAYLAGLAIFLGGSVLSGFATSMTALIVFRTMQGLGGGALIPLGMTIIADLYGLEQRARMQGYFSATWGVASIVGPLIGGFLTDQLSWRWVFFVNVPF
;
A
#
# COMPACT_ATOMS: atom_id res chain seq x y z
N MET A 1 -7.55 26.67 -17.57
CA MET A 1 -6.81 26.25 -16.36
C MET A 1 -7.81 25.62 -15.41
N THR A 2 -7.76 24.31 -15.18
CA THR A 2 -8.65 23.65 -14.21
C THR A 2 -8.33 24.16 -12.80
N PRO A 3 -9.33 24.57 -11.99
CA PRO A 3 -9.08 25.03 -10.63
C PRO A 3 -8.38 23.93 -9.82
N ALA A 4 -7.42 24.33 -8.97
CA ALA A 4 -6.74 23.40 -8.10
C ALA A 4 -7.78 22.71 -7.18
N PRO A 5 -7.70 21.38 -6.99
CA PRO A 5 -8.66 20.67 -6.14
C PRO A 5 -8.59 21.21 -4.70
N PRO A 6 -9.71 21.21 -3.96
CA PRO A 6 -9.71 21.63 -2.56
C PRO A 6 -8.69 20.82 -1.76
N ARG A 7 -7.92 21.49 -0.88
CA ARG A 7 -6.90 20.83 -0.03
C ARG A 7 -7.43 19.64 0.78
N GLY A 8 -8.72 19.66 1.13
CA GLY A 8 -9.40 18.54 1.82
C GLY A 8 -9.58 17.31 0.93
N LEU A 9 -9.84 17.50 -0.37
CA LEU A 9 -9.96 16.41 -1.34
C LEU A 9 -8.60 15.74 -1.57
N VAL A 10 -7.53 16.53 -1.64
CA VAL A 10 -6.16 16.00 -1.78
C VAL A 10 -5.75 15.22 -0.53
N LEU A 11 -6.02 15.78 0.67
CA LEU A 11 -5.78 15.07 1.92
C LEU A 11 -6.54 13.74 1.97
N PHE A 12 -7.82 13.73 1.60
CA PHE A 12 -8.62 12.51 1.56
C PHE A 12 -8.03 11.46 0.62
N GLY A 13 -7.64 11.84 -0.60
CA GLY A 13 -7.01 10.91 -1.55
C GLY A 13 -5.68 10.33 -1.04
N VAL A 14 -4.84 11.14 -0.41
CA VAL A 14 -3.59 10.67 0.21
C VAL A 14 -3.88 9.73 1.38
N MET A 15 -4.81 10.09 2.27
CA MET A 15 -5.22 9.24 3.40
C MET A 15 -5.80 7.91 2.92
N LEU A 16 -6.56 7.91 1.83
CA LEU A 16 -7.10 6.69 1.23
C LEU A 16 -5.97 5.79 0.73
N GLY A 17 -4.99 6.31 -0.01
CA GLY A 17 -3.86 5.51 -0.47
C GLY A 17 -3.01 4.94 0.68
N LEU A 18 -2.85 5.71 1.77
CA LEU A 18 -2.20 5.23 2.99
C LEU A 18 -3.01 4.13 3.68
N PHE A 19 -4.32 4.29 3.77
CA PHE A 19 -5.23 3.29 4.31
C PHE A 19 -5.14 1.98 3.53
N LEU A 20 -5.14 2.04 2.19
CA LEU A 20 -5.03 0.86 1.33
C LEU A 20 -3.72 0.11 1.60
N GLY A 21 -2.59 0.80 1.64
CA GLY A 21 -1.29 0.17 1.95
C GLY A 21 -1.26 -0.47 3.34
N ALA A 22 -1.79 0.21 4.36
CA ALA A 22 -1.82 -0.32 5.72
C ALA A 22 -2.77 -1.51 5.87
N MET A 23 -3.98 -1.41 5.31
CA MET A 23 -4.99 -2.46 5.32
C MET A 23 -4.52 -3.70 4.57
N GLU A 24 -3.89 -3.54 3.41
CA GLU A 24 -3.33 -4.64 2.61
C GLU A 24 -2.30 -5.43 3.41
N SER A 25 -1.32 -4.74 4.01
CA SER A 25 -0.26 -5.40 4.77
C SER A 25 -0.79 -6.27 5.92
N THR A 26 -1.85 -5.81 6.60
CA THR A 26 -2.47 -6.49 7.73
C THR A 26 -3.41 -7.60 7.28
N ALA A 27 -4.16 -7.40 6.18
CA ALA A 27 -5.01 -8.42 5.58
C ALA A 27 -4.19 -9.60 5.01
N VAL A 28 -3.08 -9.31 4.31
CA VAL A 28 -2.17 -10.35 3.79
C VAL A 28 -1.60 -11.20 4.92
N ALA A 29 -1.23 -10.59 6.04
CA ALA A 29 -0.75 -11.32 7.22
C ALA A 29 -1.75 -12.38 7.69
N THR A 30 -3.05 -12.06 7.72
CA THR A 30 -4.10 -13.01 8.12
C THR A 30 -4.34 -14.13 7.11
N ALA A 31 -4.10 -13.88 5.82
CA ALA A 31 -4.35 -14.86 4.75
C ALA A 31 -3.20 -15.86 4.56
N MET A 32 -2.01 -15.56 5.07
CA MET A 32 -0.80 -16.35 4.82
C MET A 32 -0.90 -17.84 5.17
N PRO A 33 -1.54 -18.28 6.27
CA PRO A 33 -1.71 -19.70 6.53
C PRO A 33 -2.38 -20.44 5.37
N THR A 34 -3.43 -19.84 4.78
CA THR A 34 -4.16 -20.38 3.64
C THR A 34 -3.36 -20.28 2.34
N VAL A 35 -2.57 -19.21 2.16
CA VAL A 35 -1.63 -19.10 1.03
C VAL A 35 -0.62 -20.23 1.05
N ILE A 36 -0.02 -20.52 2.21
CA ILE A 36 0.96 -21.60 2.38
C ILE A 36 0.30 -22.96 2.17
N ALA A 37 -0.92 -23.16 2.67
CA ALA A 37 -1.67 -24.39 2.43
C ALA A 37 -1.97 -24.62 0.93
N GLY A 38 -2.25 -23.55 0.18
CA GLY A 38 -2.59 -23.63 -1.24
C GLY A 38 -1.39 -23.63 -2.21
N LEU A 39 -0.29 -22.94 -1.88
CA LEU A 39 0.88 -22.77 -2.75
C LEU A 39 2.13 -23.51 -2.25
N GLY A 40 2.11 -24.04 -1.03
CA GLY A 40 3.28 -24.60 -0.36
C GLY A 40 4.31 -23.52 0.00
N GLY A 41 5.60 -23.89 0.04
CA GLY A 41 6.69 -22.93 0.16
C GLY A 41 6.89 -22.33 1.55
N LEU A 42 6.56 -23.04 2.64
CA LEU A 42 6.77 -22.58 4.02
C LEU A 42 8.20 -22.07 4.27
N ALA A 43 9.20 -22.75 3.70
CA ALA A 43 10.62 -22.38 3.85
C ALA A 43 10.95 -20.97 3.30
N ILE A 44 10.14 -20.46 2.37
CA ILE A 44 10.33 -19.15 1.74
C ILE A 44 9.21 -18.16 2.08
N TYR A 45 8.29 -18.51 2.99
CA TYR A 45 7.11 -17.68 3.27
C TYR A 45 7.49 -16.28 3.78
N SER A 46 8.54 -16.17 4.59
CA SER A 46 9.00 -14.89 5.16
C SER A 46 9.40 -13.89 4.08
N TRP A 47 9.84 -14.36 2.91
CA TRP A 47 10.18 -13.51 1.77
C TRP A 47 8.98 -12.77 1.18
N VAL A 48 7.74 -13.25 1.39
CA VAL A 48 6.52 -12.54 0.95
C VAL A 48 6.42 -11.16 1.60
N PHE A 49 6.86 -11.04 2.86
CA PHE A 49 6.91 -9.75 3.58
C PHE A 49 8.26 -9.07 3.41
N SER A 50 9.36 -9.80 3.59
CA SER A 50 10.70 -9.22 3.56
C SER A 50 11.03 -8.60 2.20
N ALA A 51 10.68 -9.27 1.09
CA ALA A 51 10.95 -8.72 -0.24
C ALA A 51 10.11 -7.47 -0.53
N TYR A 52 8.85 -7.44 -0.08
CA TYR A 52 8.00 -6.25 -0.17
C TYR A 52 8.61 -5.08 0.60
N ILE A 53 8.95 -5.27 1.89
CA ILE A 53 9.51 -4.22 2.75
C ILE A 53 10.86 -3.75 2.21
N LEU A 54 11.71 -4.67 1.74
CA LEU A 54 13.00 -4.35 1.14
C LEU A 54 12.83 -3.48 -0.11
N ALA A 55 11.97 -3.90 -1.04
CA ALA A 55 11.67 -3.14 -2.26
C ALA A 55 11.04 -1.77 -1.95
N ALA A 56 10.11 -1.72 -1.00
CA ALA A 56 9.53 -0.47 -0.53
C ALA A 56 10.60 0.46 0.03
N THR A 57 11.45 -0.03 0.93
CA THR A 57 12.49 0.77 1.58
C THR A 57 13.50 1.34 0.58
N ILE A 58 13.98 0.51 -0.37
CA ILE A 58 14.96 0.93 -1.38
C ILE A 58 14.35 1.91 -2.39
N SER A 59 13.04 1.80 -2.67
CA SER A 59 12.36 2.69 -3.62
C SER A 59 11.95 4.05 -3.04
N MET A 60 11.83 4.19 -1.72
CA MET A 60 11.50 5.48 -1.07
C MET A 60 12.32 6.69 -1.57
N PRO A 61 13.68 6.66 -1.55
CA PRO A 61 14.47 7.80 -2.02
C PRO A 61 14.32 8.05 -3.52
N LEU A 62 14.10 7.00 -4.31
CA LEU A 62 13.86 7.12 -5.75
C LEU A 62 12.57 7.90 -6.01
N TRP A 63 11.51 7.58 -5.29
CA TRP A 63 10.25 8.31 -5.36
C TRP A 63 10.37 9.76 -4.91
N GLY A 64 11.18 10.04 -3.88
CA GLY A 64 11.50 11.42 -3.48
C GLY A 64 12.09 12.22 -4.64
N LYS A 65 13.14 11.68 -5.28
CA LYS A 65 13.77 12.31 -6.45
C LYS A 65 12.81 12.44 -7.63
N CYS A 66 12.01 11.41 -7.93
CA CYS A 66 10.98 11.47 -8.97
C CYS A 66 9.96 12.57 -8.69
N ALA A 67 9.58 12.76 -7.42
CA ALA A 67 8.62 13.78 -7.02
C ALA A 67 9.21 15.21 -7.11
N ASP A 68 10.52 15.36 -6.90
CA ASP A 68 11.20 16.64 -7.11
C ASP A 68 11.34 16.99 -8.60
N LEU A 69 11.54 15.98 -9.47
CA LEU A 69 11.73 16.18 -10.92
C LEU A 69 10.41 16.30 -11.70
N TYR A 70 9.41 15.48 -11.37
CA TYR A 70 8.16 15.35 -12.14
C TYR A 70 6.92 15.85 -11.36
N GLY A 71 7.12 16.33 -10.14
CA GLY A 71 6.06 16.83 -9.27
C GLY A 71 5.46 15.75 -8.36
N ARG A 72 5.00 16.19 -7.19
CA ARG A 72 4.46 15.34 -6.11
C ARG A 72 3.30 14.46 -6.57
N ARG A 73 2.33 15.04 -7.28
CA ARG A 73 1.11 14.34 -7.73
C ARG A 73 1.43 13.21 -8.72
N ALA A 74 2.24 13.49 -9.74
CA ALA A 74 2.57 12.50 -10.76
C ALA A 74 3.36 11.33 -10.16
N ALA A 75 4.34 11.62 -9.31
CA ALA A 75 5.11 10.59 -8.62
C ALA A 75 4.25 9.72 -7.68
N TYR A 76 3.34 10.33 -6.90
CA TYR A 76 2.43 9.60 -6.03
C TYR A 76 1.50 8.67 -6.82
N LEU A 77 0.88 9.17 -7.90
CA LEU A 77 -0.03 8.37 -8.73
C LEU A 77 0.69 7.24 -9.47
N ALA A 78 1.93 7.46 -9.93
CA ALA A 78 2.73 6.42 -10.55
C ALA A 78 3.09 5.31 -9.54
N GLY A 79 3.51 5.68 -8.33
CA GLY A 79 3.78 4.71 -7.26
C GLY A 79 2.53 3.94 -6.86
N LEU A 80 1.38 4.62 -6.73
CA LEU A 80 0.08 3.98 -6.48
C LEU A 80 -0.30 3.00 -7.59
N ALA A 81 -0.11 3.36 -8.86
CA ALA A 81 -0.39 2.46 -9.99
C ALA A 81 0.48 1.20 -9.97
N ILE A 82 1.77 1.33 -9.64
CA ILE A 82 2.68 0.18 -9.49
C ILE A 82 2.26 -0.70 -8.31
N PHE A 83 1.87 -0.08 -7.19
CA PHE A 83 1.36 -0.79 -6.02
C PHE A 83 0.10 -1.59 -6.36
N LEU A 84 -0.88 -0.96 -7.02
CA LEU A 84 -2.11 -1.64 -7.42
C LEU A 84 -1.85 -2.75 -8.44
N GLY A 85 -0.98 -2.50 -9.43
CA GLY A 85 -0.58 -3.52 -10.40
C GLY A 85 0.09 -4.73 -9.74
N GLY A 86 1.01 -4.51 -8.81
CA GLY A 86 1.63 -5.58 -8.02
C GLY A 86 0.62 -6.34 -7.14
N SER A 87 -0.38 -5.64 -6.60
CA SER A 87 -1.51 -6.25 -5.88
C SER A 87 -2.28 -7.20 -6.80
N VAL A 88 -2.73 -6.72 -7.96
CA VAL A 88 -3.45 -7.54 -8.95
C VAL A 88 -2.66 -8.80 -9.31
N LEU A 89 -1.38 -8.64 -9.64
CA LEU A 89 -0.51 -9.77 -10.00
C LEU A 89 -0.38 -10.77 -8.84
N SER A 90 -0.29 -10.29 -7.59
CA SER A 90 -0.24 -11.16 -6.40
C SER A 90 -1.51 -12.01 -6.24
N GLY A 91 -2.68 -11.48 -6.59
CA GLY A 91 -3.93 -12.23 -6.62
C GLY A 91 -3.95 -13.35 -7.68
N PHE A 92 -3.18 -13.22 -8.76
CA PHE A 92 -3.01 -14.24 -9.79
C PHE A 92 -1.85 -15.22 -9.54
N ALA A 93 -1.16 -15.11 -8.40
CA ALA A 93 -0.03 -15.99 -8.11
C ALA A 93 -0.44 -17.47 -8.07
N THR A 94 0.33 -18.29 -8.78
CA THR A 94 0.17 -19.76 -8.86
C THR A 94 1.27 -20.51 -8.11
N SER A 95 2.29 -19.81 -7.59
CA SER A 95 3.35 -20.39 -6.76
C SER A 95 3.84 -19.36 -5.72
N MET A 96 4.43 -19.84 -4.63
CA MET A 96 4.98 -18.98 -3.59
C MET A 96 6.08 -18.05 -4.13
N THR A 97 6.93 -18.54 -5.04
CA THR A 97 7.95 -17.72 -5.71
C THR A 97 7.34 -16.61 -6.56
N ALA A 98 6.30 -16.91 -7.34
CA ALA A 98 5.60 -15.90 -8.13
C ALA A 98 4.97 -14.82 -7.21
N LEU A 99 4.37 -15.24 -6.09
CA LEU A 99 3.84 -14.33 -5.10
C LEU A 99 4.93 -13.39 -4.55
N ILE A 100 6.10 -13.91 -4.19
CA ILE A 100 7.24 -13.11 -3.71
C ILE A 100 7.67 -12.08 -4.77
N VAL A 101 7.76 -12.48 -6.04
CA VAL A 101 8.13 -11.56 -7.14
C VAL A 101 7.08 -10.46 -7.30
N PHE A 102 5.80 -10.79 -7.29
CA PHE A 102 4.72 -9.79 -7.41
C PHE A 102 4.64 -8.87 -6.20
N ARG A 103 4.89 -9.39 -5.00
CA ARG A 103 5.05 -8.61 -3.77
C ARG A 103 6.25 -7.68 -3.83
N THR A 104 7.34 -8.10 -4.45
CA THR A 104 8.52 -7.25 -4.65
C THR A 104 8.17 -6.09 -5.57
N MET A 105 7.50 -6.36 -6.70
CA MET A 105 7.00 -5.33 -7.62
C MET A 105 6.01 -4.39 -6.93
N GLN A 106 5.09 -4.93 -6.13
CA GLN A 106 4.16 -4.14 -5.32
C GLN A 106 4.89 -3.22 -4.34
N GLY A 107 5.93 -3.73 -3.68
CA GLY A 107 6.77 -2.99 -2.74
C GLY A 107 7.43 -1.78 -3.40
N LEU A 108 7.89 -1.92 -4.65
CA LEU A 108 8.43 -0.78 -5.41
C LEU A 108 7.43 0.38 -5.53
N GLY A 109 6.12 0.10 -5.64
CA GLY A 109 5.08 1.14 -5.59
C GLY A 109 4.73 1.59 -4.18
N GLY A 110 4.68 0.65 -3.23
CA GLY A 110 4.37 0.90 -1.82
C GLY A 110 5.33 1.88 -1.14
N GLY A 111 6.60 1.89 -1.57
CA GLY A 111 7.60 2.86 -1.14
C GLY A 111 7.27 4.33 -1.46
N ALA A 112 6.33 4.61 -2.36
CA ALA A 112 5.89 5.97 -2.66
C ALA A 112 4.83 6.50 -1.67
N LEU A 113 3.93 5.63 -1.20
CA LEU A 113 2.66 6.03 -0.58
C LEU A 113 2.86 6.83 0.71
N ILE A 114 3.67 6.32 1.63
CA ILE A 114 3.94 6.98 2.91
C ILE A 114 4.79 8.25 2.75
N PRO A 115 6.00 8.21 2.18
CA PRO A 115 6.86 9.39 2.15
C PRO A 115 6.27 10.50 1.28
N LEU A 116 5.77 10.20 0.07
CA LEU A 116 5.17 11.23 -0.77
C LEU A 116 3.85 11.71 -0.20
N GLY A 117 3.08 10.86 0.47
CA GLY A 117 1.88 11.29 1.21
C GLY A 117 2.20 12.32 2.28
N MET A 118 3.21 12.06 3.11
CA MET A 118 3.68 13.02 4.12
C MET A 118 4.20 14.31 3.50
N THR A 119 4.95 14.23 2.39
CA THR A 119 5.45 15.41 1.68
C THR A 119 4.31 16.26 1.10
N ILE A 120 3.32 15.64 0.44
CA ILE A 120 2.14 16.35 -0.09
C ILE A 120 1.40 17.08 1.02
N ILE A 121 1.22 16.43 2.18
CA ILE A 121 0.58 17.05 3.34
C ILE A 121 1.42 18.22 3.86
N ALA A 122 2.73 18.06 3.96
CA ALA A 122 3.64 19.11 4.42
C ALA A 122 3.69 20.33 3.48
N ASP A 123 3.45 20.13 2.18
CA ASP A 123 3.34 21.17 1.15
C ASP A 123 1.98 21.90 1.23
N LEU A 124 0.91 21.21 1.66
CA LEU A 124 -0.46 21.76 1.73
C LEU A 124 -0.81 22.45 3.06
N TYR A 125 -0.21 21.99 4.16
CA TYR A 125 -0.56 22.41 5.52
C TYR A 125 0.67 23.02 6.23
N GLY A 126 0.46 24.15 6.90
CA GLY A 126 1.50 24.85 7.65
C GLY A 126 1.99 24.07 8.87
N LEU A 127 3.11 24.50 9.47
CA LEU A 127 3.76 23.84 10.61
C LEU A 127 2.80 23.56 11.78
N GLU A 128 1.95 24.51 12.12
CA GLU A 128 0.97 24.41 13.21
C GLU A 128 -0.06 23.29 13.01
N GLN A 129 -0.35 22.95 11.75
CA GLN A 129 -1.34 21.94 11.39
C GLN A 129 -0.72 20.53 11.30
N ARG A 130 0.62 20.42 11.22
CA ARG A 130 1.31 19.14 11.04
C ARG A 130 1.04 18.16 12.17
N ALA A 131 0.94 18.63 13.41
CA ALA A 131 0.58 17.79 14.56
C ALA A 131 -0.82 17.16 14.37
N ARG A 132 -1.80 17.96 13.91
CA ARG A 132 -3.15 17.46 13.59
C ARG A 132 -3.14 16.49 12.42
N MET A 133 -2.35 16.76 11.38
CA MET A 133 -2.21 15.85 10.24
C MET A 133 -1.57 14.52 10.61
N GLN A 134 -0.58 14.52 11.51
CA GLN A 134 -0.03 13.28 12.07
C GLN A 134 -1.09 12.52 12.88
N GLY A 135 -1.95 13.22 13.61
CA GLY A 135 -3.13 12.61 14.24
C GLY A 135 -4.04 11.88 13.23
N TYR A 136 -4.31 12.48 12.07
CA TYR A 136 -5.08 11.81 11.01
C TYR A 136 -4.35 10.61 10.41
N PHE A 137 -3.04 10.71 10.22
CA PHE A 137 -2.21 9.59 9.76
C PHE A 137 -2.28 8.41 10.75
N SER A 138 -2.07 8.67 12.05
CA SER A 138 -2.16 7.67 13.11
C SER A 138 -3.56 7.07 13.23
N ALA A 139 -4.62 7.88 13.12
CA ALA A 139 -6.00 7.38 13.11
C ALA A 139 -6.26 6.45 11.92
N THR A 140 -5.77 6.82 10.73
CA THR A 140 -5.90 5.99 9.52
C THR A 140 -5.22 4.63 9.70
N TRP A 141 -4.02 4.62 10.27
CA TRP A 141 -3.30 3.38 10.62
C TRP A 141 -4.04 2.54 11.66
N GLY A 142 -4.59 3.17 12.70
CA GLY A 142 -5.38 2.48 13.73
C GLY A 142 -6.67 1.87 13.19
N VAL A 143 -7.34 2.54 12.25
CA VAL A 143 -8.52 1.98 11.57
C VAL A 143 -8.09 0.83 10.65
N ALA A 144 -7.03 1.01 9.87
CA ALA A 144 -6.52 -0.01 8.97
C ALA A 144 -6.09 -1.30 9.70
N SER A 145 -5.52 -1.19 10.90
CA SER A 145 -5.09 -2.35 11.70
C SER A 145 -6.25 -3.19 12.23
N ILE A 146 -7.46 -2.63 12.32
CA ILE A 146 -8.68 -3.35 12.69
C ILE A 146 -9.36 -3.90 11.43
N VAL A 147 -9.54 -3.03 10.43
CA VAL A 147 -10.28 -3.37 9.20
C VAL A 147 -9.53 -4.42 8.37
N GLY A 148 -8.21 -4.32 8.27
CA GLY A 148 -7.40 -5.23 7.46
C GLY A 148 -7.52 -6.69 7.88
N PRO A 149 -7.28 -7.06 9.16
CA PRO A 149 -7.47 -8.44 9.62
C PRO A 149 -8.91 -8.95 9.49
N LEU A 150 -9.91 -8.10 9.75
CA LEU A 150 -11.32 -8.48 9.63
C LEU A 150 -11.69 -8.81 8.19
N ILE A 151 -11.32 -7.94 7.24
CA ILE A 151 -11.56 -8.16 5.82
C ILE A 151 -10.72 -9.33 5.32
N GLY A 152 -9.44 -9.40 5.68
CA GLY A 152 -8.52 -10.46 5.27
C GLY A 152 -8.98 -11.84 5.70
N GLY A 153 -9.41 -11.99 6.96
CA GLY A 153 -10.01 -13.22 7.48
C GLY A 153 -11.31 -13.57 6.73
N PHE A 154 -12.25 -12.64 6.66
CA PHE A 154 -13.53 -12.87 5.97
C PHE A 154 -13.37 -13.29 4.51
N LEU A 155 -12.51 -12.60 3.75
CA LEU A 155 -12.24 -12.92 2.34
C LEU A 155 -11.54 -14.27 2.19
N THR A 156 -10.66 -14.63 3.12
CA THR A 156 -9.94 -15.90 3.09
C THR A 156 -10.89 -17.06 3.41
N ASP A 157 -11.77 -16.89 4.39
CA ASP A 157 -12.69 -17.93 4.87
C ASP A 157 -13.86 -18.18 3.92
N GLN A 158 -14.44 -17.12 3.34
CA GLN A 158 -15.68 -17.21 2.55
C GLN A 158 -15.43 -17.28 1.04
N LEU A 159 -14.28 -16.81 0.56
CA LEU A 159 -13.97 -16.75 -0.86
C LEU A 159 -12.66 -17.47 -1.16
N SER A 160 -11.55 -16.73 -1.14
CA SER A 160 -10.21 -17.21 -1.45
C SER A 160 -9.22 -16.15 -0.99
N TRP A 161 -8.06 -16.59 -0.48
CA TRP A 161 -6.97 -15.69 -0.08
C TRP A 161 -6.56 -14.70 -1.18
N ARG A 162 -6.82 -15.03 -2.46
CA ARG A 162 -6.52 -14.17 -3.61
C ARG A 162 -7.27 -12.83 -3.55
N TRP A 163 -8.47 -12.81 -2.98
CA TRP A 163 -9.29 -11.60 -2.88
C TRP A 163 -8.70 -10.55 -1.94
N VAL A 164 -7.85 -10.95 -1.00
CA VAL A 164 -7.07 -10.03 -0.15
C VAL A 164 -6.18 -9.11 -0.99
N PHE A 165 -5.76 -9.56 -2.17
CA PHE A 165 -5.02 -8.72 -3.10
C PHE A 165 -5.91 -7.91 -4.04
N PHE A 166 -7.10 -8.40 -4.37
CA PHE A 166 -8.04 -7.70 -5.26
C PHE A 166 -8.86 -6.60 -4.56
N VAL A 167 -8.99 -6.65 -3.24
CA VAL A 167 -9.75 -5.63 -2.47
C VAL A 167 -9.17 -4.22 -2.60
N ASN A 168 -7.89 -4.10 -2.99
CA ASN A 168 -7.26 -2.81 -3.28
C ASN A 168 -7.63 -2.24 -4.66
N VAL A 169 -8.16 -3.07 -5.56
CA VAL A 169 -8.41 -2.80 -6.99
C VAL A 169 -9.82 -2.23 -7.33
N PRO A 170 -10.49 -1.46 -6.46
CA PRO A 170 -11.59 -0.57 -6.88
C PRO A 170 -11.27 0.95 -6.93
N PHE A 171 -10.03 1.39 -6.70
CA PHE A 171 -9.70 2.80 -6.40
C PHE A 171 -8.51 3.36 -7.17
#